data_AF-A0A8T3X222-F1
#
_entry.id   AF-A0A8T3X222-F1
#
_cell.length_a   1.000
_cell.length_b   1.000
_cell.length_c   1.000
_cell.angle_alpha   90.00
_cell.angle_beta   90.00
_cell.angle_gamma   90.00
#
_symmetry.space_group_name_H-M   'P 1'
#
loop_
_entity.id
_entity.type
_entity.pdbx_description
1 polymer ?
#
loop_
_entity_poly.entity_id
_entity_poly.type
_entity_poly.pdbx_seq_one_letter_code
_entity_poly.pdbx_strand_id
1 'polypeptide(L)'
;MGNIEGFENLVILVKKDMPLRKAGNTGEMWKKFLRIVFLGGGRGDAEIDYITGLLKNETAYDFVLKTRGEMWQEAVMDRLDKALKKEKDERKAYAINSLKKEIFRVTASIKGSARYFERTKMGPETLGNMCKDKESTWEFIEELAGDQDVTNIKYTKIIIWLHSVGYGKDFCPPSRQAKDFVNKDLEFRYQFYEDDKFFMEKMQEFAQKFPRASVYDVSKAAFFFRTLKNMLDTRGPEYKKFTPGAMLSFMKRNKFSLSDISEMLSDFDMRESLPEQLHTFMARRK
;
A
#
# COMPACT_ATOMS: atom_id res chain seq x y z
N MET A 1 -9.26 -18.90 -18.80
CA MET A 1 -8.97 -18.44 -17.42
C MET A 1 -7.49 -18.67 -17.23
N GLY A 2 -6.73 -17.61 -16.91
CA GLY A 2 -5.30 -17.75 -16.67
C GLY A 2 -5.02 -18.68 -15.50
N ASN A 3 -3.78 -19.16 -15.40
CA ASN A 3 -3.41 -20.13 -14.38
C ASN A 3 -3.33 -19.47 -12.98
N ILE A 4 -4.47 -19.46 -12.27
CA ILE A 4 -4.61 -19.01 -10.87
C ILE A 4 -4.59 -20.18 -9.86
N GLU A 5 -3.96 -21.30 -10.23
CA GLU A 5 -3.82 -22.45 -9.35
C GLU A 5 -3.20 -22.05 -8.00
N GLY A 6 -3.84 -22.46 -6.91
CA GLY A 6 -3.42 -22.15 -5.55
C GLY A 6 -3.85 -20.77 -5.01
N PHE A 7 -4.60 -19.96 -5.78
CA PHE A 7 -5.02 -18.63 -5.34
C PHE A 7 -5.94 -18.67 -4.12
N GLU A 8 -6.87 -19.61 -4.04
CA GLU A 8 -7.75 -19.79 -2.87
C GLU A 8 -6.95 -20.00 -1.58
N ASN A 9 -5.91 -20.83 -1.63
CA ASN A 9 -5.03 -21.07 -0.48
C ASN A 9 -4.25 -19.80 -0.10
N LEU A 10 -3.87 -18.97 -1.07
CA LEU A 10 -3.23 -17.69 -0.79
C LEU A 10 -4.21 -16.71 -0.13
N VAL A 11 -5.48 -16.66 -0.57
CA VAL A 11 -6.53 -15.86 0.08
C VAL A 11 -6.76 -16.31 1.52
N ILE A 12 -6.83 -17.62 1.77
CA ILE A 12 -6.96 -18.19 3.12
C ILE A 12 -5.76 -17.79 3.99
N LEU A 13 -4.54 -17.85 3.45
CA LEU A 13 -3.33 -17.45 4.15
C LEU A 13 -3.34 -15.95 4.50
N VAL A 14 -3.74 -15.08 3.58
CA VAL A 14 -3.88 -13.64 3.83
C VAL A 14 -4.85 -13.37 4.97
N LYS A 15 -6.04 -13.99 4.94
CA LYS A 15 -7.05 -13.82 5.98
C LYS A 15 -6.52 -14.18 7.37
N LYS A 16 -5.66 -15.20 7.44
CA LYS A 16 -5.06 -15.68 8.69
C LYS A 16 -3.92 -14.76 9.17
N ASP A 17 -2.98 -14.44 8.29
CA ASP A 17 -1.73 -13.78 8.66
C ASP A 17 -1.86 -12.25 8.70
N MET A 18 -2.78 -11.67 7.94
CA MET A 18 -2.95 -10.22 7.82
C MET A 18 -4.39 -9.77 8.08
N PRO A 19 -4.96 -10.04 9.27
CA PRO A 19 -6.29 -9.54 9.58
C PRO A 19 -6.29 -8.00 9.65
N LEU A 20 -7.41 -7.39 9.27
CA LEU A 20 -7.67 -5.98 9.52
C LEU A 20 -7.61 -5.69 11.02
N ARG A 21 -6.85 -4.66 11.41
CA ARG A 21 -6.72 -4.23 12.81
C ARG A 21 -7.09 -2.77 12.92
N LYS A 22 -8.02 -2.47 13.83
CA LYS A 22 -8.41 -1.09 14.12
C LYS A 22 -7.26 -0.35 14.79
N ALA A 23 -7.04 0.89 14.34
CA ALA A 23 -6.10 1.78 15.02
C ALA A 23 -6.64 2.14 16.41
N GLY A 24 -5.76 2.17 17.41
CA GLY A 24 -6.15 2.40 18.80
C GLY A 24 -6.41 3.87 19.14
N ASN A 25 -5.87 4.81 18.37
CA ASN A 25 -6.03 6.25 18.60
C ASN A 25 -5.78 7.07 17.31
N THR A 26 -6.10 8.36 17.38
CA THR A 26 -5.91 9.31 16.27
C THR A 26 -4.46 9.43 15.83
N GLY A 27 -3.48 9.37 16.74
CA GLY A 27 -2.06 9.44 16.39
C GLY A 27 -1.61 8.26 15.52
N GLU A 28 -2.09 7.05 15.82
CA GLU A 28 -1.85 5.86 15.01
C GLU A 28 -2.54 5.96 13.64
N MET A 29 -3.80 6.42 13.60
CA MET A 29 -4.52 6.67 12.35
C MET A 29 -3.80 7.68 11.46
N TRP A 30 -3.31 8.76 12.06
CA TRP A 30 -2.55 9.80 11.39
C TRP A 30 -1.23 9.27 10.84
N LYS A 31 -0.46 8.51 11.64
CA LYS A 31 0.78 7.88 11.19
C LYS A 31 0.54 6.99 9.96
N LYS A 32 -0.54 6.20 9.97
CA LYS A 32 -0.93 5.34 8.85
C LYS A 32 -1.39 6.16 7.64
N PHE A 33 -2.09 7.27 7.86
CA PHE A 33 -2.48 8.21 6.81
C PHE A 33 -1.25 8.86 6.15
N LEU A 34 -0.27 9.29 6.93
CA LEU A 34 0.96 9.86 6.39
C LEU A 34 1.71 8.92 5.46
N ARG A 35 1.68 7.61 5.74
CA ARG A 35 2.26 6.61 4.83
C ARG A 35 1.68 6.72 3.42
N ILE A 36 0.36 6.91 3.27
CA ILE A 36 -0.29 7.06 1.96
C ILE A 36 -0.04 8.44 1.33
N VAL A 37 0.25 9.47 2.13
CA VAL A 37 0.68 10.79 1.63
C VAL A 37 2.04 10.64 0.95
N PHE A 38 2.98 9.94 1.58
CA PHE A 38 4.31 9.68 1.04
C PHE A 38 4.32 8.64 -0.10
N LEU A 39 3.25 7.87 -0.28
CA LEU A 39 3.15 6.92 -1.39
C LEU A 39 3.02 7.65 -2.74
N GLY A 40 3.97 7.46 -3.66
CA GLY A 40 3.98 8.14 -4.97
C GLY A 40 5.38 8.50 -5.47
N GLY A 41 5.49 9.07 -6.68
CA GLY A 41 6.77 9.58 -7.20
C GLY A 41 7.84 8.52 -7.47
N GLY A 42 7.44 7.26 -7.71
CA GLY A 42 8.35 6.14 -7.88
C GLY A 42 8.82 5.48 -6.58
N ARG A 43 8.46 6.04 -5.41
CA ARG A 43 8.84 5.51 -4.10
C ARG A 43 8.06 4.23 -3.77
N GLY A 44 8.79 3.16 -3.46
CA GLY A 44 8.29 1.92 -2.88
C GLY A 44 8.21 1.98 -1.36
N ASP A 45 7.75 0.87 -0.76
CA ASP A 45 7.51 0.78 0.69
C ASP A 45 8.77 1.06 1.52
N ALA A 46 9.94 0.57 1.11
CA ALA A 46 11.21 0.79 1.80
C ALA A 46 11.62 2.27 1.89
N GLU A 47 11.44 3.03 0.81
CA GLU A 47 11.74 4.46 0.79
C GLU A 47 10.79 5.24 1.72
N ILE A 48 9.52 4.85 1.75
CA ILE A 48 8.50 5.47 2.61
C ILE A 48 8.79 5.17 4.08
N ASP A 49 9.15 3.93 4.43
CA ASP A 49 9.46 3.55 5.80
C ASP A 49 10.72 4.24 6.31
N TYR A 50 11.74 4.34 5.47
CA TYR A 50 12.93 5.14 5.79
C TYR A 50 12.58 6.63 6.02
N ILE A 51 11.84 7.26 5.11
CA ILE A 51 11.44 8.67 5.21
C ILE A 51 10.59 8.93 6.47
N THR A 52 9.59 8.09 6.72
CA THR A 52 8.70 8.25 7.88
C THR A 52 9.44 8.02 9.20
N GLY A 53 10.42 7.11 9.23
CA GLY A 53 11.33 6.95 10.36
C GLY A 53 12.22 8.18 10.57
N LEU A 54 12.79 8.72 9.49
CA LEU A 54 13.67 9.89 9.53
C LEU A 54 12.97 11.14 10.05
N LEU A 55 11.70 11.33 9.66
CA LEU A 55 10.85 12.49 9.96
C LEU A 55 9.85 12.22 11.10
N LYS A 56 10.10 11.24 11.96
CA LYS A 56 9.14 10.79 13.00
C LYS A 56 8.58 11.93 13.85
N ASN A 57 9.40 12.92 14.20
CA ASN A 57 8.99 14.02 15.05
C ASN A 57 8.23 15.09 14.26
N GLU A 58 8.75 15.43 13.09
CA GLU A 58 8.20 16.45 12.19
C GLU A 58 6.85 15.99 11.61
N THR A 59 6.60 14.68 11.54
CA THR A 59 5.34 14.11 11.07
C THR A 59 4.34 13.80 12.18
N ALA A 60 4.68 14.04 13.46
CA ALA A 60 3.73 13.89 14.55
C ALA A 60 2.52 14.83 14.35
N TYR A 61 1.31 14.33 14.64
CA TYR A 61 0.07 15.07 14.37
C TYR A 61 0.05 16.45 15.03
N ASP A 62 0.39 16.52 16.32
CA ASP A 62 0.45 17.77 17.08
C ASP A 62 1.51 18.73 16.54
N PHE A 63 2.62 18.20 16.03
CA PHE A 63 3.67 19.03 15.43
C PHE A 63 3.12 19.69 14.16
N VAL A 64 2.53 18.88 13.25
CA VAL A 64 1.94 19.36 11.99
C VAL A 64 0.85 20.40 12.24
N LEU A 65 -0.02 20.23 13.24
CA LEU A 65 -1.04 21.22 13.57
C LEU A 65 -0.46 22.54 14.09
N LYS A 66 0.58 22.46 14.94
CA LYS A 66 1.25 23.66 15.49
C LYS A 66 2.04 24.41 14.42
N THR A 67 2.69 23.69 13.52
CA THR A 67 3.47 24.27 12.44
C THR A 67 2.56 24.56 11.24
N ARG A 68 2.22 25.83 11.00
CA ARG A 68 1.30 26.29 9.92
C ARG A 68 1.78 26.02 8.47
N GLY A 69 2.17 24.79 8.12
CA GLY A 69 2.63 24.35 6.79
C GLY A 69 4.03 24.84 6.40
N GLU A 70 4.24 26.16 6.37
CA GLU A 70 5.53 26.76 5.98
C GLU A 70 6.63 26.40 6.98
N MET A 71 6.36 26.57 8.27
CA MET A 71 7.28 26.14 9.34
C MET A 71 7.52 24.63 9.33
N TRP A 72 6.55 23.83 8.88
CA TRP A 72 6.71 22.39 8.75
C TRP A 72 7.70 22.05 7.63
N GLN A 73 7.52 22.70 6.47
CA GLN A 73 8.39 22.52 5.31
C GLN A 73 9.84 22.89 5.64
N GLU A 74 10.06 24.01 6.32
CA GLU A 74 11.40 24.44 6.74
C GLU A 74 12.04 23.42 7.70
N ALA A 75 11.31 22.97 8.72
CA ALA A 75 11.79 21.96 9.67
C ALA A 75 12.15 20.64 8.98
N VAL A 76 11.32 20.18 8.03
CA VAL A 76 11.60 18.97 7.26
C VAL A 76 12.79 19.16 6.34
N MET A 77 12.91 20.29 5.65
CA MET A 77 14.06 20.58 4.79
C MET A 77 15.38 20.57 5.57
N ASP A 78 15.42 21.22 6.74
CA ASP A 78 16.60 21.18 7.63
C ASP A 78 16.93 19.75 8.09
N ARG A 79 15.91 18.97 8.46
CA ARG A 79 16.08 17.56 8.84
C ARG A 79 16.64 16.73 7.70
N LEU A 80 16.11 16.89 6.49
CA LEU A 80 16.56 16.19 5.28
C LEU A 80 17.98 16.60 4.88
N ASP A 81 18.34 17.88 4.97
CA ASP A 81 19.69 18.36 4.68
C ASP A 81 20.73 17.81 5.66
N LYS A 82 20.39 17.77 6.96
CA LYS A 82 21.23 17.17 7.99
C LYS A 82 21.41 15.67 7.78
N ALA A 83 20.35 14.97 7.36
CA ALA A 83 20.40 13.54 7.07
C ALA A 83 21.26 13.25 5.85
N LEU A 84 21.04 13.99 4.75
CA LEU A 84 21.74 13.81 3.49
C LEU A 84 23.27 14.00 3.63
N LYS A 85 23.72 14.96 4.44
CA LYS A 85 25.15 15.17 4.72
C LYS A 85 25.84 13.98 5.39
N LYS A 86 25.08 13.11 6.05
CA LYS A 86 25.59 11.95 6.80
C LYS A 86 25.29 10.62 6.12
N GLU A 87 24.41 10.62 5.12
CA GLU A 87 23.96 9.41 4.46
C GLU A 87 25.01 8.92 3.46
N LYS A 88 25.46 7.68 3.65
CA LYS A 88 26.45 7.03 2.78
C LYS A 88 25.81 6.09 1.78
N ASP A 89 24.59 5.65 2.06
CA ASP A 89 23.80 4.78 1.20
C ASP A 89 23.14 5.62 0.09
N GLU A 90 23.56 5.39 -1.16
CA GLU A 90 23.08 6.14 -2.32
C GLU A 90 21.55 6.06 -2.50
N ARG A 91 20.90 4.97 -2.06
CA ARG A 91 19.44 4.81 -2.20
C ARG A 91 18.68 5.57 -1.15
N LYS A 92 19.17 5.56 0.09
CA LYS A 92 18.62 6.42 1.15
C LYS A 92 18.83 7.89 0.82
N ALA A 93 19.98 8.25 0.27
CA ALA A 93 20.26 9.58 -0.25
C ALA A 93 19.33 9.93 -1.43
N TYR A 94 19.06 9.00 -2.34
CA TYR A 94 18.08 9.17 -3.41
C TYR A 94 16.66 9.39 -2.86
N ALA A 95 16.23 8.59 -1.88
CA ALA A 95 14.93 8.75 -1.23
C ALA A 95 14.75 10.15 -0.60
N ILE A 96 15.79 10.63 0.10
CA ILE A 96 15.83 11.99 0.64
C ILE A 96 15.73 13.03 -0.48
N ASN A 97 16.57 12.93 -1.51
CA ASN A 97 16.57 13.88 -2.62
C ASN A 97 15.25 13.88 -3.41
N SER A 98 14.64 12.71 -3.59
CA SER A 98 13.33 12.56 -4.23
C SER A 98 12.26 13.29 -3.42
N LEU A 99 12.22 13.08 -2.10
CA LEU A 99 11.29 13.81 -1.23
C LEU A 99 11.53 15.33 -1.26
N LYS A 100 12.79 15.78 -1.23
CA LYS A 100 13.13 17.21 -1.33
C LYS A 100 12.56 17.85 -2.59
N LYS A 101 12.60 17.15 -3.75
CA LYS A 101 12.01 17.64 -5.00
C LYS A 101 10.49 17.77 -4.95
N GLU A 102 9.83 16.92 -4.16
CA GLU A 102 8.37 16.89 -4.02
C GLU A 102 7.85 17.63 -2.77
N ILE A 103 8.74 18.22 -1.97
CA ILE A 103 8.40 18.68 -0.61
C ILE A 103 7.24 19.67 -0.61
N PHE A 104 7.20 20.61 -1.57
CA PHE A 104 6.13 21.59 -1.68
C PHE A 104 4.74 20.93 -1.84
N ARG A 105 4.65 19.91 -2.71
CA ARG A 105 3.41 19.14 -2.96
C ARG A 105 3.03 18.31 -1.73
N VAL A 106 4.02 17.73 -1.06
CA VAL A 106 3.84 16.93 0.16
C VAL A 106 3.36 17.82 1.31
N THR A 107 3.95 19.01 1.50
CA THR A 107 3.53 20.01 2.50
C THR A 107 2.06 20.37 2.32
N ALA A 108 1.64 20.68 1.10
CA ALA A 108 0.24 21.00 0.82
C ALA A 108 -0.70 19.85 1.21
N SER A 109 -0.32 18.62 0.86
CA SER A 109 -1.10 17.42 1.16
C SER A 109 -1.18 17.16 2.68
N ILE A 110 -0.07 17.30 3.41
CA ILE A 110 -0.01 17.11 4.86
C ILE A 110 -0.82 18.17 5.61
N LYS A 111 -0.62 19.45 5.26
CA LYS A 111 -1.34 20.57 5.88
C LYS A 111 -2.84 20.42 5.68
N GLY A 112 -3.28 20.19 4.45
CA GLY A 112 -4.70 20.05 4.15
C GLY A 112 -5.31 18.84 4.85
N SER A 113 -4.61 17.71 4.86
CA SER A 113 -5.06 16.52 5.59
C SER A 113 -5.13 16.72 7.10
N ALA A 114 -4.19 17.46 7.69
CA ALA A 114 -4.24 17.77 9.12
C ALA A 114 -5.46 18.63 9.48
N ARG A 115 -5.77 19.64 8.64
CA ARG A 115 -6.99 20.45 8.77
C ARG A 115 -8.25 19.62 8.59
N TYR A 116 -8.27 18.68 7.65
CA TYR A 116 -9.38 17.75 7.47
C TYR A 116 -9.60 16.93 8.75
N PHE A 117 -8.53 16.35 9.31
CA PHE A 117 -8.60 15.57 10.56
C PHE A 117 -9.11 16.42 11.73
N GLU A 118 -8.64 17.68 11.84
CA GLU A 118 -9.09 18.60 12.90
C GLU A 118 -10.56 18.99 12.73
N ARG A 119 -10.97 19.42 11.53
CA ARG A 119 -12.34 19.85 11.20
C ARG A 119 -13.36 18.74 11.43
N THR A 120 -13.03 17.53 11.02
CA THR A 120 -13.92 16.35 11.16
C THR A 120 -13.82 15.69 12.53
N LYS A 121 -12.91 16.16 13.41
CA LYS A 121 -12.56 15.48 14.65
C LYS A 121 -12.26 13.99 14.40
N MET A 122 -11.45 13.74 13.38
CA MET A 122 -11.13 12.41 12.90
C MET A 122 -10.45 11.60 14.01
N GLY A 123 -11.06 10.48 14.36
CA GLY A 123 -10.59 9.55 15.37
C GLY A 123 -11.24 8.17 15.19
N PRO A 124 -10.86 7.17 15.99
CA PRO A 124 -11.32 5.80 15.79
C PRO A 124 -12.86 5.65 15.82
N GLU A 125 -13.52 6.40 16.70
CA GLU A 125 -14.98 6.43 16.83
C GLU A 125 -15.65 7.11 15.63
N THR A 126 -15.21 8.34 15.29
CA THR A 126 -15.71 9.08 14.13
C THR A 126 -15.59 8.26 12.84
N LEU A 127 -14.41 7.69 12.58
CA LEU A 127 -14.20 6.83 11.42
C LEU A 127 -15.05 5.57 11.48
N GLY A 128 -15.22 4.98 12.66
CA GLY A 128 -16.10 3.82 12.86
C GLY A 128 -17.54 4.10 12.48
N ASN A 129 -18.04 5.30 12.79
CA ASN A 129 -19.38 5.74 12.42
C ASN A 129 -19.49 6.01 10.91
N MET A 130 -18.49 6.65 10.31
CA MET A 130 -18.43 6.91 8.86
C MET A 130 -18.25 5.63 8.03
N CYS A 131 -17.68 4.56 8.61
CA CYS A 131 -17.42 3.28 7.95
C CYS A 131 -18.21 2.12 8.57
N LYS A 132 -19.44 2.39 9.03
CA LYS A 132 -20.31 1.39 9.70
C LYS A 132 -20.74 0.23 8.79
N ASP A 133 -20.91 0.51 7.50
CA ASP A 133 -21.32 -0.45 6.48
C ASP A 133 -20.65 -0.10 5.13
N LYS A 134 -20.91 -0.93 4.11
CA LYS A 134 -20.31 -0.78 2.79
C LYS A 134 -20.69 0.56 2.15
N GLU A 135 -21.94 0.99 2.26
CA GLU A 135 -22.45 2.20 1.62
C GLU A 135 -21.83 3.44 2.25
N SER A 136 -21.88 3.57 3.58
CA SER A 136 -21.24 4.69 4.28
C SER A 136 -19.73 4.73 4.09
N THR A 137 -19.07 3.56 4.02
CA THR A 137 -17.63 3.52 3.69
C THR A 137 -17.36 4.04 2.27
N TRP A 138 -18.23 3.74 1.31
CA TRP A 138 -18.10 4.25 -0.06
C TRP A 138 -18.29 5.76 -0.12
N GLU A 139 -19.34 6.28 0.53
CA GLU A 139 -19.59 7.72 0.65
C GLU A 139 -18.38 8.45 1.26
N PHE A 140 -17.79 7.90 2.31
CA PHE A 140 -16.58 8.43 2.93
C PHE A 140 -15.38 8.42 1.97
N ILE A 141 -15.20 7.36 1.18
CA ILE A 141 -14.15 7.29 0.16
C ILE A 141 -14.33 8.39 -0.89
N GLU A 142 -15.57 8.61 -1.34
CA GLU A 142 -15.89 9.66 -2.34
C GLU A 142 -15.71 11.07 -1.77
N GLU A 143 -16.17 11.31 -0.53
CA GLU A 143 -15.96 12.56 0.19
C GLU A 143 -14.46 12.89 0.27
N LEU A 144 -13.65 11.95 0.77
CA LEU A 144 -12.22 12.18 0.97
C LEU A 144 -11.46 12.31 -0.37
N ALA A 145 -11.91 11.60 -1.42
CA ALA A 145 -11.32 11.73 -2.76
C ALA A 145 -11.67 13.07 -3.43
N GLY A 146 -12.82 13.65 -3.09
CA GLY A 146 -13.32 14.93 -3.58
C GLY A 146 -12.92 16.14 -2.73
N ASP A 147 -12.44 15.92 -1.52
CA ASP A 147 -12.08 16.99 -0.59
C ASP A 147 -10.92 17.85 -1.11
N GLN A 148 -11.12 19.17 -1.05
CA GLN A 148 -10.17 20.16 -1.60
C GLN A 148 -8.90 20.31 -0.75
N ASP A 149 -8.98 20.02 0.55
CA ASP A 149 -7.83 20.04 1.46
C ASP A 149 -6.98 18.77 1.27
N VAL A 150 -7.62 17.64 0.99
CA VAL A 150 -6.94 16.34 0.86
C VAL A 150 -6.43 16.12 -0.57
N THR A 151 -5.36 16.84 -0.90
CA THR A 151 -4.76 16.77 -2.25
C THR A 151 -3.94 15.49 -2.47
N ASN A 152 -3.90 15.01 -3.73
CA ASN A 152 -3.08 13.87 -4.18
C ASN A 152 -3.34 12.53 -3.48
N ILE A 153 -4.53 12.40 -2.87
CA ILE A 153 -5.02 11.19 -2.24
C ILE A 153 -6.36 10.85 -2.90
N LYS A 154 -6.40 9.70 -3.56
CA LYS A 154 -7.53 9.20 -4.35
C LYS A 154 -7.82 7.75 -3.93
N TYR A 155 -8.78 7.10 -4.59
CA TYR A 155 -9.32 5.78 -4.27
C TYR A 155 -8.26 4.78 -3.76
N THR A 156 -7.20 4.52 -4.53
CA THR A 156 -6.14 3.57 -4.12
C THR A 156 -5.53 3.89 -2.76
N LYS A 157 -5.14 5.14 -2.53
CA LYS A 157 -4.50 5.57 -1.28
C LYS A 157 -5.48 5.53 -0.12
N ILE A 158 -6.70 6.02 -0.34
CA ILE A 158 -7.76 6.04 0.68
C ILE A 158 -8.08 4.62 1.15
N ILE A 159 -8.28 3.68 0.22
CA ILE A 159 -8.60 2.30 0.55
C ILE A 159 -7.42 1.62 1.26
N ILE A 160 -6.17 1.86 0.82
CA ILE A 160 -4.97 1.38 1.53
C ILE A 160 -4.93 1.90 2.97
N TRP A 161 -5.23 3.18 3.19
CA TRP A 161 -5.30 3.74 4.53
C TRP A 161 -6.41 3.11 5.34
N LEU A 162 -7.64 3.03 4.84
CA LEU A 162 -8.77 2.37 5.50
C LEU A 162 -8.41 0.95 5.95
N HIS A 163 -7.80 0.17 5.04
CA HIS A 163 -7.31 -1.18 5.36
C HIS A 163 -6.30 -1.16 6.51
N SER A 164 -5.38 -0.21 6.52
CA SER A 164 -4.36 -0.11 7.56
C SER A 164 -4.94 0.27 8.93
N VAL A 165 -6.11 0.92 8.98
CA VAL A 165 -6.83 1.31 10.20
C VAL A 165 -8.04 0.42 10.49
N GLY A 166 -8.15 -0.73 9.82
CA GLY A 166 -9.12 -1.78 10.15
C GLY A 166 -10.51 -1.64 9.52
N TYR A 167 -10.66 -0.79 8.51
CA TYR A 167 -11.90 -0.53 7.78
C TYR A 167 -11.76 -0.87 6.30
N GLY A 168 -12.85 -0.76 5.53
CA GLY A 168 -12.80 -0.92 4.07
C GLY A 168 -12.70 -2.35 3.55
N LYS A 169 -13.06 -3.37 4.35
CA LYS A 169 -12.94 -4.80 3.98
C LYS A 169 -13.62 -5.20 2.65
N ASP A 170 -14.60 -4.41 2.21
CA ASP A 170 -15.42 -4.65 1.02
C ASP A 170 -14.86 -3.95 -0.24
N PHE A 171 -13.70 -3.31 -0.14
CA PHE A 171 -13.09 -2.54 -1.21
C PHE A 171 -11.70 -3.08 -1.59
N CYS A 172 -11.36 -2.94 -2.86
CA CYS A 172 -10.06 -3.31 -3.40
C CYS A 172 -9.35 -2.02 -3.85
N PRO A 173 -8.13 -1.71 -3.38
CA PRO A 173 -7.39 -0.58 -3.90
C PRO A 173 -7.10 -0.79 -5.39
N PRO A 174 -7.46 0.16 -6.30
CA PRO A 174 -7.14 0.09 -7.73
C PRO A 174 -5.63 0.32 -8.03
N SER A 175 -4.78 -0.41 -7.31
CA SER A 175 -3.33 -0.47 -7.52
C SER A 175 -3.01 -1.11 -8.87
N ARG A 176 -1.83 -0.76 -9.41
CA ARG A 176 -1.29 -1.40 -10.62
C ARG A 176 -1.22 -2.92 -10.48
N GLN A 177 -0.82 -3.42 -9.32
CA GLN A 177 -0.72 -4.85 -9.03
C GLN A 177 -2.09 -5.52 -9.12
N ALA A 178 -3.11 -4.98 -8.44
CA ALA A 178 -4.45 -5.56 -8.48
C ALA A 178 -5.07 -5.48 -9.89
N LYS A 179 -4.87 -4.36 -10.61
CA LYS A 179 -5.29 -4.22 -12.02
C LYS A 179 -4.57 -5.22 -12.93
N ASP A 180 -3.27 -5.39 -12.78
CA ASP A 180 -2.48 -6.37 -13.53
C ASP A 180 -2.95 -7.80 -13.27
N PHE A 181 -3.31 -8.14 -12.04
CA PHE A 181 -3.88 -9.46 -11.73
C PHE A 181 -5.17 -9.72 -12.51
N VAL A 182 -6.12 -8.76 -12.47
CA VAL A 182 -7.40 -8.89 -13.20
C VAL A 182 -7.17 -8.96 -14.71
N ASN A 183 -6.35 -8.05 -15.26
CA ASN A 183 -6.14 -7.95 -16.70
C ASN A 183 -5.34 -9.13 -17.26
N LYS A 184 -4.30 -9.58 -16.54
CA LYS A 184 -3.29 -10.52 -17.08
C LYS A 184 -3.45 -11.95 -16.59
N ASP A 185 -3.94 -12.15 -15.37
CA ASP A 185 -4.04 -13.48 -14.76
C ASP A 185 -5.48 -14.00 -14.72
N LEU A 186 -6.49 -13.12 -14.64
CA LEU A 186 -7.90 -13.52 -14.78
C LEU A 186 -8.41 -13.47 -16.23
N GLU A 187 -7.61 -12.92 -17.15
CA GLU A 187 -7.92 -12.80 -18.60
C GLU A 187 -9.20 -11.99 -18.89
N PHE A 188 -9.46 -10.93 -18.13
CA PHE A 188 -10.53 -9.99 -18.50
C PHE A 188 -10.16 -9.26 -19.79
N ARG A 189 -11.11 -9.23 -20.75
CA ARG A 189 -10.92 -8.56 -22.06
C ARG A 189 -10.82 -7.04 -21.96
N TYR A 190 -11.31 -6.45 -20.87
CA TYR A 190 -11.27 -5.01 -20.63
C TYR A 190 -10.06 -4.65 -19.79
N GLN A 191 -9.29 -3.65 -20.22
CA GLN A 191 -8.11 -3.17 -19.51
C GLN A 191 -8.49 -1.99 -18.62
N PHE A 192 -8.64 -2.24 -17.31
CA PHE A 192 -9.11 -1.24 -16.34
C PHE A 192 -8.04 -0.21 -15.92
N TYR A 193 -7.36 0.45 -16.86
CA TYR A 193 -6.31 1.40 -16.48
C TYR A 193 -6.88 2.72 -15.94
N GLU A 194 -8.04 3.17 -16.44
CA GLU A 194 -8.61 4.49 -16.11
C GLU A 194 -9.95 4.45 -15.38
N ASP A 195 -10.65 3.30 -15.35
CA ASP A 195 -11.93 3.15 -14.65
C ASP A 195 -11.77 2.39 -13.31
N ASP A 196 -11.44 3.15 -12.27
CA ASP A 196 -11.24 2.62 -10.92
C ASP A 196 -12.54 2.07 -10.31
N LYS A 197 -13.69 2.69 -10.60
CA LYS A 197 -14.98 2.26 -10.03
C LYS A 197 -15.39 0.91 -10.61
N PHE A 198 -15.37 0.79 -11.93
CA PHE A 198 -15.70 -0.46 -12.61
C PHE A 198 -14.69 -1.58 -12.28
N PHE A 199 -13.41 -1.25 -12.11
CA PHE A 199 -12.42 -2.20 -11.59
C PHE A 199 -12.82 -2.75 -10.21
N MET A 200 -13.21 -1.88 -9.28
CA MET A 200 -13.59 -2.28 -7.94
C MET A 200 -14.83 -3.18 -7.93
N GLU A 201 -15.83 -2.91 -8.76
CA GLU A 201 -17.00 -3.77 -8.94
C GLU A 201 -16.60 -5.18 -9.42
N LYS A 202 -15.69 -5.27 -10.39
CA LYS A 202 -15.22 -6.56 -10.90
C LYS A 202 -14.41 -7.35 -9.87
N MET A 203 -13.63 -6.67 -9.05
CA MET A 203 -12.97 -7.30 -7.91
C MET A 203 -13.97 -7.81 -6.87
N GLN A 204 -15.08 -7.10 -6.64
CA GLN A 204 -16.16 -7.56 -5.77
C GLN A 204 -16.84 -8.81 -6.34
N GLU A 205 -17.20 -8.82 -7.62
CA GLU A 205 -17.75 -10.00 -8.31
C GLU A 205 -16.80 -11.20 -8.21
N PHE A 206 -15.49 -10.98 -8.44
CA PHE A 206 -14.51 -12.04 -8.33
C PHE A 206 -14.38 -12.58 -6.90
N ALA A 207 -14.44 -11.70 -5.90
CA ALA A 207 -14.38 -12.09 -4.49
C ALA A 207 -15.54 -12.98 -4.05
N GLN A 208 -16.72 -12.90 -4.70
CA GLN A 208 -17.87 -13.77 -4.42
C GLN A 208 -17.56 -15.27 -4.63
N LYS A 209 -16.54 -15.60 -5.43
CA LYS A 209 -16.06 -16.99 -5.60
C LYS A 209 -15.43 -17.57 -4.33
N PHE A 210 -15.12 -16.73 -3.35
CA PHE A 210 -14.48 -17.08 -2.08
C PHE A 210 -15.42 -16.71 -0.92
N PRO A 211 -16.51 -17.46 -0.68
CA PRO A 211 -17.59 -17.07 0.25
C PRO A 211 -17.13 -16.88 1.71
N ARG A 212 -15.93 -17.34 2.07
CA ARG A 212 -15.33 -17.16 3.39
C ARG A 212 -14.28 -16.05 3.45
N ALA A 213 -14.08 -15.30 2.39
CA ALA A 213 -13.10 -14.22 2.28
C ALA A 213 -13.78 -12.89 1.99
N SER A 214 -13.17 -11.80 2.46
CA SER A 214 -13.55 -10.43 2.12
C SER A 214 -12.86 -9.98 0.83
N VAL A 215 -13.31 -8.87 0.26
CA VAL A 215 -12.67 -8.24 -0.89
C VAL A 215 -11.24 -7.81 -0.55
N TYR A 216 -11.03 -7.36 0.70
CA TYR A 216 -9.71 -7.11 1.26
C TYR A 216 -8.78 -8.32 1.13
N ASP A 217 -9.21 -9.51 1.59
CA ASP A 217 -8.37 -10.72 1.57
C ASP A 217 -7.95 -11.08 0.14
N VAL A 218 -8.91 -11.01 -0.79
CA VAL A 218 -8.70 -11.27 -2.21
C VAL A 218 -7.77 -10.23 -2.83
N SER A 219 -7.96 -8.95 -2.52
CA SER A 219 -7.12 -7.86 -3.02
C SER A 219 -5.67 -7.96 -2.55
N LYS A 220 -5.45 -8.33 -1.28
CA LYS A 220 -4.13 -8.53 -0.69
C LYS A 220 -3.43 -9.74 -1.28
N ALA A 221 -4.14 -10.84 -1.50
CA ALA A 221 -3.59 -12.02 -2.18
C ALA A 221 -3.13 -11.67 -3.60
N ALA A 222 -3.97 -10.95 -4.36
CA ALA A 222 -3.63 -10.47 -5.70
C ALA A 222 -2.40 -9.54 -5.68
N PHE A 223 -2.34 -8.62 -4.72
CA PHE A 223 -1.21 -7.71 -4.54
C PHE A 223 0.10 -8.48 -4.30
N PHE A 224 0.16 -9.37 -3.31
CA PHE A 224 1.39 -10.10 -3.00
C PHE A 224 1.86 -10.99 -4.14
N PHE A 225 0.93 -11.73 -4.75
CA PHE A 225 1.23 -12.57 -5.90
C PHE A 225 1.83 -11.76 -7.05
N ARG A 226 1.19 -10.65 -7.42
CA ARG A 226 1.67 -9.80 -8.52
C ARG A 226 2.97 -9.09 -8.20
N THR A 227 3.16 -8.66 -6.96
CA THR A 227 4.41 -8.03 -6.53
C THR A 227 5.58 -8.98 -6.69
N LEU A 228 5.47 -10.22 -6.21
CA LEU A 228 6.54 -11.22 -6.39
C LEU A 228 6.69 -11.65 -7.86
N LYS A 229 5.58 -11.85 -8.58
CA LYS A 229 5.62 -12.21 -10.00
C LYS A 229 6.33 -11.15 -10.85
N ASN A 230 6.12 -9.87 -10.55
CA ASN A 230 6.75 -8.75 -11.25
C ASN A 230 8.26 -8.60 -10.95
N MET A 231 8.81 -9.35 -10.00
CA MET A 231 10.27 -9.41 -9.76
C MET A 231 10.98 -10.33 -10.74
N LEU A 232 10.25 -11.21 -11.43
CA LEU A 232 10.79 -12.08 -12.48
C LEU A 232 10.78 -11.35 -13.83
N ASP A 233 11.67 -11.74 -14.74
CA ASP A 233 11.66 -11.25 -16.11
C ASP A 233 10.32 -11.58 -16.79
N THR A 234 9.56 -10.54 -17.12
CA THR A 234 8.23 -10.61 -17.76
C THR A 234 8.20 -11.43 -19.04
N ARG A 235 9.32 -11.52 -19.78
CA ARG A 235 9.42 -12.31 -21.02
C ARG A 235 9.95 -13.73 -20.77
N GLY A 236 10.51 -13.96 -19.59
CA GLY A 236 11.12 -15.22 -19.19
C GLY A 236 10.11 -16.36 -18.97
N PRO A 237 10.56 -17.62 -19.11
CA PRO A 237 9.73 -18.80 -18.85
C PRO A 237 9.28 -18.90 -17.39
N GLU A 238 10.10 -18.38 -16.46
CA GLU A 238 9.81 -18.42 -15.02
C GLU A 238 8.60 -17.57 -14.67
N TYR A 239 8.48 -16.37 -15.24
CA TYR A 239 7.32 -15.49 -15.05
C TYR A 239 6.02 -16.18 -15.48
N LYS A 240 6.03 -16.92 -16.61
CA LYS A 240 4.87 -17.67 -17.10
C LYS A 240 4.50 -18.85 -16.19
N LYS A 241 5.51 -19.49 -15.58
CA LYS A 241 5.33 -20.63 -14.68
C LYS A 241 5.02 -20.23 -13.23
N PHE A 242 5.21 -18.96 -12.87
CA PHE A 242 4.96 -18.47 -11.52
C PHE A 242 3.45 -18.26 -11.28
N THR A 243 2.85 -19.22 -10.59
CA THR A 243 1.44 -19.24 -10.15
C THR A 243 1.33 -18.94 -8.65
N PRO A 244 0.13 -18.65 -8.11
CA PRO A 244 -0.06 -18.52 -6.66
C PRO A 244 0.37 -19.79 -5.88
N GLY A 245 0.13 -20.98 -6.42
CA GLY A 245 0.65 -22.24 -5.85
C GLY A 245 2.18 -22.29 -5.85
N ALA A 246 2.83 -21.68 -6.87
CA ALA A 246 4.27 -21.55 -6.90
C ALA A 246 4.81 -20.62 -5.81
N MET A 247 4.14 -19.48 -5.61
CA MET A 247 4.41 -18.56 -4.52
C MET A 247 4.28 -19.24 -3.15
N LEU A 248 3.20 -19.98 -2.89
CA LEU A 248 3.01 -20.69 -1.62
C LEU A 248 4.11 -21.73 -1.37
N SER A 249 4.54 -22.44 -2.42
CA SER A 249 5.64 -23.40 -2.34
C SER A 249 6.97 -22.70 -2.04
N PHE A 250 7.22 -21.54 -2.65
CA PHE A 250 8.40 -20.71 -2.38
C PHE A 250 8.44 -20.28 -0.92
N MET A 251 7.32 -19.76 -0.40
CA MET A 251 7.19 -19.36 1.00
C MET A 251 7.42 -20.54 1.94
N LYS A 252 6.76 -21.67 1.69
CA LYS A 252 6.90 -22.89 2.51
C LYS A 252 8.35 -23.39 2.54
N ARG A 253 9.05 -23.40 1.41
CA ARG A 253 10.43 -23.87 1.31
C ARG A 253 11.38 -23.00 2.13
N ASN A 254 11.19 -21.69 2.10
CA ASN A 254 12.03 -20.73 2.83
C ASN A 254 11.52 -20.44 4.24
N LYS A 255 10.42 -21.10 4.67
CA LYS A 255 9.74 -20.88 5.96
C LYS A 255 9.29 -19.43 6.16
N PHE A 256 8.92 -18.75 5.07
CA PHE A 256 8.40 -17.39 5.13
C PHE A 256 6.90 -17.38 5.45
N SER A 257 6.52 -16.51 6.38
CA SER A 257 5.15 -16.04 6.57
C SER A 257 4.80 -14.93 5.56
N LEU A 258 3.53 -14.57 5.44
CA LEU A 258 3.16 -13.39 4.65
C LEU A 258 3.71 -12.09 5.26
N SER A 259 3.83 -12.03 6.58
CA SER A 259 4.44 -10.89 7.28
C SER A 259 5.91 -10.75 6.91
N ASP A 260 6.66 -11.86 6.83
CA ASP A 260 8.07 -11.85 6.42
C ASP A 260 8.21 -11.31 4.99
N ILE A 261 7.37 -11.78 4.06
CA ILE A 261 7.36 -11.25 2.68
C ILE A 261 7.07 -9.74 2.68
N SER A 262 6.11 -9.28 3.48
CA SER A 262 5.79 -7.85 3.58
C SER A 262 6.94 -7.02 4.15
N GLU A 263 7.66 -7.55 5.14
CA GLU A 263 8.83 -6.92 5.73
C GLU A 263 9.96 -6.85 4.70
N MET A 264 10.25 -7.96 4.01
CA MET A 264 11.26 -8.01 2.96
C MET A 264 10.96 -7.03 1.82
N LEU A 265 9.69 -6.82 1.46
CA LEU A 265 9.29 -5.82 0.46
C LEU A 265 9.44 -4.38 0.94
N SER A 266 9.45 -4.17 2.25
CA SER A 266 9.52 -2.86 2.91
C SER A 266 10.91 -2.51 3.43
N ASP A 267 11.90 -3.36 3.20
CA ASP A 267 13.30 -3.12 3.55
C ASP A 267 14.18 -3.05 2.30
N PHE A 268 15.13 -2.12 2.26
CA PHE A 268 15.97 -1.91 1.08
C PHE A 268 16.84 -3.13 0.78
N ASP A 269 17.49 -3.70 1.78
CA ASP A 269 18.48 -4.77 1.61
C ASP A 269 17.77 -6.11 1.35
N MET A 270 16.70 -6.38 2.10
CA MET A 270 15.95 -7.63 1.94
C MET A 270 15.22 -7.70 0.59
N ARG A 271 14.70 -6.58 0.09
CA ARG A 271 13.96 -6.52 -1.18
C ARG A 271 14.84 -6.93 -2.36
N GLU A 272 16.14 -6.68 -2.31
CA GLU A 272 17.08 -7.01 -3.40
C GLU A 272 17.38 -8.49 -3.49
N SER A 273 17.38 -9.17 -2.34
CA SER A 273 17.62 -10.60 -2.29
C SER A 273 16.44 -11.40 -2.84
N LEU A 274 15.23 -10.84 -2.85
CA LEU A 274 14.00 -11.54 -3.26
C LEU A 274 14.03 -12.00 -4.73
N PRO A 275 14.37 -11.15 -5.73
CA PRO A 275 14.51 -11.59 -7.12
C PRO A 275 15.44 -12.78 -7.30
N GLU A 276 16.63 -12.75 -6.70
CA GLU A 276 17.62 -13.84 -6.82
C GLU A 276 17.11 -15.14 -6.18
N GLN A 277 16.48 -15.04 -5.00
CA GLN A 277 15.85 -16.17 -4.33
C GLN A 277 14.71 -16.77 -5.18
N LEU A 278 13.90 -15.93 -5.81
CA LEU A 278 12.81 -16.34 -6.70
C LEU A 278 13.33 -17.03 -7.96
N HIS A 279 14.34 -16.47 -8.62
CA HIS A 279 15.00 -17.08 -9.79
C HIS A 279 15.59 -18.46 -9.43
N THR A 280 16.34 -18.54 -8.33
CA THR A 280 16.92 -19.80 -7.84
C THR A 280 15.85 -20.85 -7.53
N PHE A 281 14.73 -20.43 -6.94
CA PHE A 281 13.61 -21.32 -6.68
C PHE A 281 12.96 -21.84 -7.97
N MET A 282 12.71 -20.96 -8.94
CA MET A 282 12.05 -21.31 -10.20
C MET A 282 12.91 -22.20 -11.09
N ALA A 283 14.22 -21.98 -11.13
CA ALA A 283 15.17 -22.83 -11.85
C ALA A 283 15.18 -24.28 -11.35
N ARG A 284 14.91 -24.50 -10.04
CA ARG A 284 14.89 -25.82 -9.39
C ARG A 284 13.55 -26.56 -9.52
N ARG A 285 12.51 -25.94 -10.09
CA ARG A 285 11.20 -26.59 -10.38
C ARG A 285 11.13 -27.19 -11.80
N LYS A 286 12.27 -27.44 -12.44
CA LYS A 286 12.33 -28.16 -13.72
C LYS A 286 11.85 -29.59 -13.55
#